data_AF-A0A392PS22-F1
#
_entry.id   AF-A0A392PS22-F1
#
_cell.length_a   1.000
_cell.length_b   1.000
_cell.length_c   1.000
_cell.angle_alpha   90.00
_cell.angle_beta   90.00
_cell.angle_gamma   90.00
#
_symmetry.space_group_name_H-M   'P 1'
#
loop_
_entity.id
_entity.type
_entity.pdbx_description
1 polymer ?
#
loop_
_entity_poly.entity_id
_entity_poly.type
_entity_poly.pdbx_seq_one_letter_code
_entity_poly.pdbx_strand_id
1 'polypeptide(L)'
;MQRELQYCSSFPSEKGVGHNDQKVLVLAATNTPYALDQAIRRRFDKRIYIPLPDLKARQHMFKARAIFVHLGDTPHNLTESDFEHLARKTEGFSGSDISVC
;
A
#
# COMPACT_ATOMS: atom_id res chain seq x y z
N MET A 1 8.44 -6.18 5.09
CA MET A 1 7.33 -6.61 5.98
C MET A 1 6.08 -6.83 5.13
N GLN A 2 5.48 -8.03 5.16
CA GLN A 2 4.26 -8.35 4.41
C GLN A 2 3.05 -7.67 5.07
N ARG A 3 2.20 -6.98 4.31
CA ARG A 3 1.02 -6.27 4.83
C ARG A 3 -0.25 -6.93 4.32
N GLU A 4 -1.28 -6.98 5.15
CA GLU A 4 -2.62 -7.39 4.74
C GLU A 4 -3.57 -6.20 4.85
N LEU A 5 -4.19 -5.84 3.73
CA LEU A 5 -5.32 -4.92 3.71
C LEU A 5 -6.60 -5.70 3.93
N GLN A 6 -7.43 -5.22 4.84
CA GLN A 6 -8.75 -5.77 5.09
C GLN A 6 -9.78 -4.67 4.89
N TYR A 7 -10.90 -4.95 4.25
CA TYR A 7 -11.96 -3.97 4.09
C TYR A 7 -13.33 -4.57 4.40
N CYS A 8 -14.23 -3.70 4.85
CA CYS A 8 -15.63 -3.99 5.12
C CYS A 8 -16.49 -2.95 4.38
N SER A 9 -17.39 -3.42 3.52
CA SER A 9 -18.16 -2.56 2.61
C SER A 9 -19.47 -2.02 3.19
N SER A 10 -19.84 -2.40 4.42
CA SER A 10 -21.13 -2.03 5.00
C SER A 10 -21.05 -1.86 6.51
N PHE A 11 -20.55 -0.70 6.95
CA PHE A 11 -20.93 -0.19 8.26
C PHE A 11 -22.24 0.60 8.13
N PRO A 12 -23.30 0.27 8.89
CA PRO A 12 -24.41 1.19 9.02
C PRO A 12 -23.88 2.47 9.69
N SER A 13 -24.12 3.62 9.05
CA SER A 13 -23.90 4.92 9.67
C SER A 13 -24.59 4.93 11.04
N GLU A 14 -23.90 5.36 12.10
CA GLU A 14 -24.53 5.49 13.42
C GLU A 14 -25.78 6.36 13.29
N LYS A 15 -26.90 5.86 13.82
CA LYS A 15 -28.23 6.43 13.67
C LYS A 15 -28.31 7.85 14.24
N GLY A 16 -28.09 8.85 13.38
CA GLY A 16 -28.84 10.09 13.42
C GLY A 16 -30.16 9.87 12.67
N VAL A 17 -31.30 10.11 13.32
CA VAL A 17 -32.63 10.01 12.72
C VAL A 17 -32.72 10.99 11.54
N GLY A 18 -32.51 10.47 10.34
CA GLY A 18 -32.53 11.20 9.08
C GLY A 18 -32.25 10.22 7.95
N HIS A 19 -33.21 10.06 7.06
CA HIS A 19 -33.28 9.02 6.04
C HIS A 19 -32.19 9.20 4.97
N ASN A 20 -30.94 8.77 5.23
CA ASN A 20 -29.85 8.73 4.27
C ASN A 20 -29.07 7.42 4.46
N ASP A 21 -29.35 6.41 3.61
CA ASP A 21 -28.64 5.13 3.54
C ASP A 21 -27.23 5.31 2.94
N GLN A 22 -26.39 6.14 3.56
CA GLN A 22 -25.00 6.29 3.16
C GLN A 22 -24.21 5.05 3.58
N LYS A 23 -23.82 4.25 2.59
CA LYS A 23 -22.92 3.11 2.77
C LYS A 23 -21.50 3.63 2.98
N VAL A 24 -20.91 3.31 4.13
CA VAL A 24 -19.52 3.64 4.44
C VAL A 24 -18.62 2.43 4.14
N LEU A 25 -17.59 2.65 3.31
CA LEU A 25 -16.52 1.68 3.08
C LEU A 25 -15.39 1.94 4.09
N VAL A 26 -15.06 0.93 4.90
CA VAL A 26 -13.98 1.01 5.87
C VAL A 26 -12.80 0.16 5.39
N LEU A 27 -11.64 0.79 5.26
CA LEU A 27 -10.36 0.13 4.95
C LEU A 27 -9.51 0.06 6.21
N ALA A 28 -8.90 -1.09 6.47
CA ALA A 28 -7.96 -1.33 7.56
C ALA A 28 -6.70 -2.03 7.03
N ALA A 29 -5.55 -1.76 7.63
CA ALA A 29 -4.28 -2.37 7.25
C ALA A 29 -3.61 -2.95 8.49
N THR A 30 -3.13 -4.19 8.43
CA THR A 30 -2.36 -4.81 9.53
C THR A 30 -1.16 -5.58 9.00
N ASN A 31 -0.07 -5.58 9.78
CA ASN A 31 1.11 -6.41 9.52
C ASN A 31 1.03 -7.74 10.29
N THR A 32 0.02 -7.92 11.15
CA THR A 32 -0.17 -9.09 12.02
C THR A 32 -1.62 -9.59 11.97
N PRO A 33 -2.10 -10.09 10.80
CA PRO A 33 -3.49 -10.51 10.63
C PRO A 33 -3.90 -11.68 11.53
N TYR A 34 -2.93 -12.51 11.95
CA TYR A 34 -3.16 -13.64 12.85
C TYR A 34 -3.38 -13.23 14.32
N ALA A 35 -2.95 -12.03 14.70
CA ALA A 35 -3.15 -11.49 16.05
C ALA A 35 -4.54 -10.88 16.25
N LEU A 36 -5.34 -10.75 15.18
CA LEU A 36 -6.69 -10.19 15.26
C LEU A 36 -7.68 -11.22 15.81
N ASP A 37 -8.53 -10.78 16.74
CA ASP A 37 -9.62 -11.59 17.29
C ASP A 37 -10.65 -11.99 16.21
N GLN A 38 -11.32 -13.12 16.46
CA GLN A 38 -12.32 -13.69 15.55
C GLN A 38 -13.46 -12.72 15.22
N ALA A 39 -13.88 -11.87 16.17
CA ALA A 39 -14.97 -10.92 15.94
C ALA A 39 -14.61 -9.87 14.87
N ILE A 40 -13.41 -9.32 14.94
CA ILE A 40 -12.90 -8.35 13.95
C ILE A 40 -12.70 -9.04 12.60
N ARG A 41 -12.12 -10.24 12.63
CA ARG A 41 -11.87 -11.06 11.43
C ARG A 41 -13.13 -11.43 10.65
N ARG A 42 -14.29 -11.51 11.31
CA ARG A 42 -15.60 -11.74 10.68
C ARG A 42 -16.23 -10.45 10.14
N ARG A 43 -15.93 -9.30 10.77
CA ARG A 43 -16.43 -8.00 10.35
C ARG A 43 -15.72 -7.49 9.10
N PHE A 44 -14.42 -7.79 8.96
CA PHE A 44 -13.66 -7.59 7.74
C PHE A 44 -13.61 -8.88 6.93
N ASP A 45 -14.65 -9.08 6.11
CA ASP A 45 -14.86 -10.26 5.29
C ASP A 45 -13.91 -10.32 4.09
N LYS A 46 -13.47 -9.15 3.58
CA LYS A 46 -12.56 -9.06 2.43
C LYS A 46 -11.13 -8.79 2.88
N ARG A 47 -10.22 -9.63 2.39
CA ARG A 47 -8.80 -9.61 2.71
C ARG A 47 -7.98 -9.62 1.44
N ILE A 48 -7.06 -8.67 1.35
CA ILE A 48 -6.14 -8.50 0.24
C ILE A 48 -4.74 -8.58 0.82
N TYR A 49 -4.04 -9.64 0.43
CA TYR A 49 -2.64 -9.80 0.76
C TYR A 49 -1.79 -8.92 -0.16
N ILE A 50 -0.91 -8.10 0.44
CA ILE A 50 0.07 -7.28 -0.30
C ILE A 50 1.44 -7.95 -0.19
N PRO A 51 1.92 -8.58 -1.27
CA PRO A 51 3.29 -9.10 -1.31
C PRO A 51 4.31 -7.97 -1.35
N LEU A 52 5.57 -8.32 -1.10
CA LEU A 52 6.68 -7.41 -1.39
C LEU A 52 6.73 -7.10 -2.90
N PRO A 53 7.17 -5.90 -3.29
CA PRO A 53 7.25 -5.52 -4.69
C PRO A 53 8.29 -6.38 -5.42
N ASP A 54 7.93 -6.90 -6.59
CA ASP A 54 8.85 -7.58 -7.50
C ASP A 54 9.87 -6.61 -8.10
N LEU A 55 10.91 -7.14 -8.75
CA LEU A 55 11.98 -6.36 -9.38
C LEU A 55 11.43 -5.22 -10.26
N LYS A 56 10.49 -5.54 -11.16
CA LYS A 56 9.85 -4.55 -12.04
C LYS A 56 9.07 -3.50 -11.26
N ALA A 57 8.33 -3.91 -10.23
CA ALA A 57 7.61 -2.98 -9.37
C ALA A 57 8.60 -2.03 -8.67
N ARG A 58 9.71 -2.53 -8.14
CA ARG A 58 10.76 -1.71 -7.53
C ARG A 58 11.38 -0.72 -8.52
N GLN A 59 11.69 -1.14 -9.74
CA GLN A 59 12.16 -0.22 -10.81
C GLN A 59 11.15 0.91 -11.05
N HIS A 60 9.87 0.55 -11.19
CA HIS A 60 8.79 1.53 -11.37
C HIS A 60 8.66 2.46 -10.17
N MET A 61 8.85 1.97 -8.94
CA MET A 61 8.82 2.79 -7.73
C MET A 61 9.98 3.78 -7.69
N PHE A 62 11.20 3.37 -8.03
CA PHE A 62 12.34 4.30 -8.13
C PHE A 62 12.13 5.34 -9.23
N LYS A 63 11.61 4.93 -10.40
CA LYS A 63 11.29 5.84 -11.50
C LYS A 63 10.19 6.83 -11.12
N ALA A 64 9.10 6.34 -10.54
CA ALA A 64 8.02 7.17 -10.04
C ALA A 64 8.52 8.13 -8.96
N ARG A 65 9.38 7.68 -8.04
CA ARG A 65 9.97 8.54 -7.01
C ARG A 65 10.90 9.60 -7.59
N ALA A 66 11.75 9.24 -8.56
CA ALA A 66 12.57 10.20 -9.28
C ALA A 66 11.73 11.30 -9.93
N ILE A 67 10.52 10.97 -10.40
CA ILE A 67 9.56 11.92 -10.98
C ILE A 67 8.77 12.71 -9.90
N PHE A 68 8.29 12.05 -8.83
CA PHE A 68 7.35 12.61 -7.86
C PHE A 68 8.01 13.32 -6.66
N VAL A 69 9.17 12.86 -6.18
CA VAL A 69 9.91 13.56 -5.11
C VAL A 69 10.57 14.82 -5.65
N HIS A 70 10.82 14.87 -6.96
CA HIS A 70 11.39 16.01 -7.66
C HIS A 70 10.33 16.74 -8.49
N LEU A 71 9.18 17.08 -7.87
CA LEU A 71 8.16 17.95 -8.48
C LEU A 71 8.69 19.33 -8.97
N GLY A 72 9.99 19.61 -8.84
CA GLY A 72 10.70 20.57 -9.67
C GLY A 72 11.73 19.84 -10.54
N ASP A 73 11.66 20.05 -11.85
CA ASP A 73 12.58 19.60 -12.91
C ASP A 73 14.05 19.51 -12.47
N THR A 74 14.41 18.45 -11.76
CA THR A 74 15.79 18.24 -11.34
C THR A 74 16.38 17.30 -12.38
N PRO A 75 17.29 17.78 -13.25
CA PRO A 75 17.89 16.94 -14.27
C PRO A 75 18.65 15.81 -13.58
N HIS A 76 18.12 14.60 -13.72
CA HIS A 76 18.73 13.37 -13.23
C HIS A 76 19.28 12.64 -14.45
N ASN A 77 20.59 12.39 -14.45
CA ASN A 77 21.26 11.62 -15.50
C ASN A 77 21.13 10.10 -15.25
N LEU A 78 20.01 9.67 -14.66
CA LEU A 78 19.76 8.27 -14.35
C LEU A 78 19.17 7.59 -15.57
N THR A 79 19.82 6.54 -16.02
CA THR A 79 19.35 5.70 -17.13
C THR A 79 18.45 4.59 -16.62
N GLU A 80 17.72 3.94 -17.52
CA GLU A 80 16.89 2.78 -17.19
C GLU A 80 17.72 1.62 -16.58
N SER A 81 18.98 1.51 -16.99
CA SER A 81 19.97 0.57 -16.42
C SER A 81 20.29 0.86 -14.96
N ASP A 82 20.36 2.14 -14.56
CA ASP A 82 20.62 2.53 -13.18
C ASP A 82 19.45 2.14 -12.27
N PHE A 83 18.21 2.37 -12.73
CA PHE A 83 17.01 1.93 -12.01
C PHE A 83 16.93 0.42 -11.88
N GLU A 84 17.35 -0.32 -12.90
CA GLU A 84 17.45 -1.78 -12.83
C GLU A 84 18.53 -2.24 -11.84
N HIS A 85 19.70 -1.58 -11.81
CA HIS A 85 20.74 -1.86 -10.84
C HIS A 85 20.27 -1.62 -9.39
N LEU A 86 19.60 -0.51 -9.15
CA LEU A 86 19.02 -0.17 -7.84
C LEU A 86 17.94 -1.17 -7.43
N ALA A 87 17.05 -1.56 -8.34
CA ALA A 87 16.00 -2.54 -8.06
C ALA A 87 16.56 -3.94 -7.73
N ARG A 88 17.67 -4.33 -8.35
CA ARG A 88 18.40 -5.58 -8.04
C ARG A 88 19.05 -5.51 -6.66
N LYS A 89 19.71 -4.40 -6.31
CA LYS A 89 20.36 -4.22 -5.00
C LYS A 89 19.38 -4.15 -3.83
N THR A 90 18.14 -3.73 -4.06
CA THR A 90 17.10 -3.55 -3.04
C THR A 90 16.11 -4.70 -3.01
N GLU A 91 16.59 -5.92 -3.28
CA GLU A 91 15.78 -7.12 -3.15
C GLU A 91 15.24 -7.28 -1.72
N GLY A 92 13.94 -7.60 -1.60
CA GLY A 92 13.27 -7.75 -0.31
C GLY A 92 12.85 -6.43 0.36
N PHE A 93 13.18 -5.28 -0.23
CA PHE A 93 12.79 -3.98 0.32
C PHE A 93 11.28 -3.77 0.15
N SER A 94 10.64 -3.22 1.17
CA SER A 94 9.25 -2.78 1.09
C SER A 94 9.15 -1.40 0.43
N GLY A 95 7.94 -1.00 0.06
CA GLY A 95 7.72 0.34 -0.50
C GLY A 95 8.13 1.48 0.43
N SER A 96 8.06 1.27 1.75
CA SER A 96 8.56 2.23 2.74
C SER A 96 10.08 2.33 2.72
N ASP A 97 10.79 1.21 2.59
CA ASP A 97 12.26 1.19 2.56
C ASP A 97 12.79 1.88 1.30
N ILE A 98 12.16 1.61 0.14
CA ILE A 98 12.45 2.28 -1.15
C ILE A 98 12.19 3.80 -1.07
N SER A 99 11.27 4.23 -0.22
CA SER A 99 10.92 5.64 -0.02
C SER A 99 11.84 6.37 0.96
N VAL A 100 12.74 5.69 1.66
CA VAL A 100 13.71 6.33 2.57
C VAL A 100 15.10 6.35 1.96
N CYS A 101 15.40 5.40 1.07
CA CYS A 101 16.55 5.47 0.17
C CYS A 101 16.45 6.66 -0.80
#